data_AF-A0A1E3S6X2-F1
#
_entry.id   AF-A0A1E3S6X2-F1
#
_cell.length_a   1.000
_cell.length_b   1.000
_cell.length_c   1.000
_cell.angle_alpha   90.00
_cell.angle_beta   90.00
_cell.angle_gamma   90.00
#
_symmetry.space_group_name_H-M   'P 1'
#
loop_
_entity.id
_entity.type
_entity.pdbx_description
1 polymer ?
#
loop_
_entity_poly.entity_id
_entity_poly.type
_entity_poly.pdbx_seq_one_letter_code
_entity_poly.pdbx_strand_id
1 'polypeptide(L)'
;MTGSTGFDSDILAYGLDVVFCGINPAATAVADGHNFSNRSNRFWPVLHLAGFTDVRLRPQDERRLLEYGCGITAVVARATQRADEISAEEFRLARPAFEAKMRRYAPRTIAFLGKRALAAMTGASDVGWGRHPDQFAEAAAWVLPNPSGLNRSFTLDALVVAYAELRRAVPRA
;
A
#
# COMPACT_ATOMS: atom_id res chain seq x y z
N MET A 1 3.91 2.92 -32.09
CA MET A 1 3.01 2.70 -30.94
C MET A 1 3.54 1.51 -30.15
N THR A 2 4.48 1.74 -29.24
CA THR A 2 5.00 0.71 -28.33
C THR A 2 4.12 0.69 -27.10
N GLY A 3 3.06 -0.14 -27.13
CA GLY A 3 2.26 -0.41 -25.95
C GLY A 3 3.15 -1.07 -24.92
N SER A 4 3.48 -0.35 -23.84
CA SER A 4 4.05 -0.97 -22.65
C SER A 4 2.98 -1.94 -22.11
N THR A 5 3.18 -3.24 -22.33
CA THR A 5 2.48 -4.30 -21.58
C THR A 5 3.04 -4.32 -20.17
N GLY A 6 2.85 -3.22 -19.46
CA GLY A 6 3.30 -3.04 -18.09
C GLY A 6 2.27 -3.62 -17.13
N PHE A 7 2.75 -4.33 -16.12
CA PHE A 7 1.95 -4.67 -14.95
C PHE A 7 1.39 -3.40 -14.29
N ASP A 8 0.08 -3.36 -14.08
CA ASP A 8 -0.59 -2.31 -13.32
C ASP A 8 -0.78 -2.79 -11.88
N SER A 9 -0.25 -2.04 -10.91
CA SER A 9 -0.39 -2.36 -9.49
C SER A 9 -1.77 -2.02 -8.95
N ASP A 10 -2.57 -1.20 -9.63
CA ASP A 10 -3.80 -0.67 -9.09
C ASP A 10 -4.91 -1.73 -9.02
N ILE A 11 -5.39 -1.97 -7.80
CA ILE A 11 -6.61 -2.71 -7.49
C ILE A 11 -7.51 -1.73 -6.73
N LEU A 12 -8.33 -0.97 -7.47
CA LEU A 12 -9.10 0.15 -6.94
C LEU A 12 -10.57 0.09 -7.35
N ALA A 13 -11.43 0.55 -6.45
CA ALA A 13 -12.84 0.85 -6.68
C ALA A 13 -13.19 2.13 -5.91
N TYR A 14 -14.34 2.74 -6.20
CA TYR A 14 -14.79 3.93 -5.49
C TYR A 14 -15.21 3.60 -4.04
N GLY A 15 -14.87 4.49 -3.10
CA GLY A 15 -15.39 4.43 -1.73
C GLY A 15 -14.86 3.27 -0.88
N LEU A 16 -13.69 2.71 -1.20
CA LEU A 16 -13.08 1.64 -0.41
C LEU A 16 -12.76 2.09 1.02
N ASP A 17 -12.88 1.18 1.99
CA ASP A 17 -12.55 1.41 3.39
C ASP A 17 -11.05 1.69 3.57
N VAL A 18 -10.20 0.88 2.92
CA VAL A 18 -8.74 1.00 2.99
C VAL A 18 -8.10 0.77 1.63
N VAL A 19 -7.23 1.67 1.21
CA VAL A 19 -6.30 1.46 0.10
C VAL A 19 -4.88 1.30 0.64
N PHE A 20 -4.29 0.11 0.47
CA PHE A 20 -2.91 -0.17 0.84
C PHE A 20 -1.96 0.36 -0.24
N CYS A 21 -1.06 1.25 0.17
CA CYS A 21 -0.20 1.99 -0.72
C CYS A 21 1.26 1.52 -0.57
N GLY A 22 1.71 0.75 -1.56
CA GLY A 22 3.13 0.41 -1.74
C GLY A 22 3.97 1.59 -2.25
N ILE A 23 5.29 1.42 -2.23
CA ILE A 23 6.22 2.42 -2.77
C ILE A 23 6.14 2.44 -4.30
N ASN A 24 6.37 1.28 -4.91
CA ASN A 24 6.36 1.04 -6.34
C ASN A 24 6.17 -0.47 -6.62
N PRO A 25 5.80 -0.88 -7.85
CA PRO A 25 5.78 -2.28 -8.22
C PRO A 25 7.18 -2.91 -8.08
N ALA A 26 7.29 -4.02 -7.35
CA ALA A 26 8.52 -4.79 -7.32
C ALA A 26 8.72 -5.51 -8.66
N ALA A 27 9.97 -5.72 -9.09
CA ALA A 27 10.26 -6.49 -10.30
C ALA A 27 9.60 -7.89 -10.32
N THR A 28 9.45 -8.52 -9.15
CA THR A 28 8.71 -9.79 -9.01
C THR A 28 7.22 -9.65 -9.25
N ALA A 29 6.58 -8.56 -8.81
CA ALA A 29 5.18 -8.30 -9.11
C ALA A 29 4.96 -8.08 -10.61
N VAL A 30 5.90 -7.42 -11.28
CA VAL A 30 5.87 -7.25 -12.74
C VAL A 30 6.00 -8.58 -13.47
N ALA A 31 6.93 -9.44 -13.03
CA ALA A 31 7.16 -10.75 -13.64
C ALA A 31 6.00 -11.73 -13.41
N ASP A 32 5.46 -11.75 -12.19
CA ASP A 32 4.37 -12.66 -11.80
C ASP A 32 2.99 -12.13 -12.19
N GLY A 33 2.87 -10.83 -12.51
CA GLY A 33 1.62 -10.17 -12.84
C GLY A 33 0.71 -9.88 -11.64
N HIS A 34 1.22 -9.95 -10.41
CA HIS A 34 0.43 -9.84 -9.18
C HIS A 34 1.14 -9.05 -8.07
N ASN A 35 0.39 -8.23 -7.33
CA ASN A 35 0.96 -7.47 -6.22
C ASN A 35 1.44 -8.40 -5.10
N PHE A 36 2.60 -8.03 -4.53
CA PHE A 36 3.19 -8.72 -3.38
C PHE A 36 3.35 -10.24 -3.59
N SER A 37 3.65 -10.67 -4.82
CA SER A 37 3.75 -12.08 -5.22
C SER A 37 4.96 -12.84 -4.66
N ASN A 38 6.05 -12.12 -4.36
CA ASN A 38 7.26 -12.74 -3.82
C ASN A 38 6.97 -13.52 -2.54
N ARG A 39 7.43 -14.78 -2.46
CA ARG A 39 7.18 -15.68 -1.32
C ARG A 39 7.62 -15.14 0.04
N SER A 40 8.61 -14.27 0.07
CA SER A 40 9.08 -13.63 1.31
C SER A 40 8.25 -12.42 1.72
N ASN A 41 7.36 -11.92 0.84
CA ASN A 41 6.46 -10.84 1.16
C ASN A 41 5.30 -11.34 2.03
N ARG A 42 5.04 -10.61 3.12
CA ARG A 42 4.10 -11.02 4.16
C ARG A 42 2.76 -10.30 4.06
N PHE A 43 2.50 -9.53 3.00
CA PHE A 43 1.27 -8.73 2.86
C PHE A 43 0.01 -9.58 2.99
N TRP A 44 -0.11 -10.63 2.15
CA TRP A 44 -1.26 -11.51 2.13
C TRP A 44 -1.53 -12.25 3.46
N PRO A 45 -0.55 -12.90 4.12
CA PRO A 45 -0.79 -13.48 5.44
C PRO A 45 -1.08 -12.43 6.52
N VAL A 46 -0.45 -11.25 6.48
CA VAL A 46 -0.72 -10.17 7.44
C VAL A 46 -2.15 -9.66 7.31
N LEU A 47 -2.67 -9.44 6.10
CA LEU A 47 -4.05 -8.99 5.91
C LEU A 47 -5.06 -9.96 6.52
N HIS A 48 -4.88 -11.25 6.29
CA HIS A 48 -5.74 -12.28 6.84
C HIS A 48 -5.67 -12.31 8.37
N LEU A 49 -4.46 -12.40 8.93
CA LEU A 49 -4.25 -12.48 10.39
C LEU A 49 -4.69 -11.20 11.12
N ALA A 50 -4.59 -10.04 10.47
CA ALA A 50 -5.08 -8.76 11.00
C ALA A 50 -6.59 -8.57 10.87
N GLY A 51 -7.31 -9.50 10.22
CA GLY A 51 -8.76 -9.47 10.08
C GLY A 51 -9.32 -8.56 8.99
N PHE A 52 -8.51 -8.22 7.97
CA PHE A 52 -9.02 -7.58 6.75
C PHE A 52 -9.75 -8.57 5.86
N THR A 53 -9.27 -9.82 5.79
CA THR A 53 -9.87 -10.89 5.01
C THR A 53 -10.16 -12.11 5.89
N ASP A 54 -11.29 -12.77 5.65
CA ASP A 54 -11.69 -13.99 6.37
C ASP A 54 -10.87 -15.22 5.96
N VAL A 55 -10.27 -15.19 4.77
CA VAL A 55 -9.32 -16.19 4.26
C VAL A 55 -8.00 -15.54 3.85
N ARG A 56 -6.92 -16.33 3.82
CA ARG A 56 -5.67 -15.90 3.19
C ARG A 56 -5.79 -15.95 1.67
N LEU A 57 -5.98 -14.79 1.05
CA LEU A 57 -5.91 -14.64 -0.40
C LEU A 57 -4.51 -14.95 -0.92
N ARG A 58 -4.44 -15.51 -2.14
CA ARG A 58 -3.17 -15.62 -2.88
C ARG A 58 -2.99 -14.37 -3.75
N PRO A 59 -1.77 -14.05 -4.19
CA PRO A 59 -1.52 -12.91 -5.10
C PRO A 59 -2.43 -12.92 -6.34
N GLN A 60 -2.71 -14.10 -6.90
CA GLN A 60 -3.58 -14.28 -8.07
C GLN A 60 -5.04 -13.87 -7.79
N ASP A 61 -5.44 -13.89 -6.52
CA ASP A 61 -6.79 -13.57 -6.06
C ASP A 61 -6.92 -12.10 -5.64
N GLU A 62 -5.92 -11.24 -5.92
CA GLU A 62 -5.84 -9.84 -5.43
C GLU A 62 -7.07 -8.99 -5.75
N ARG A 63 -7.77 -9.25 -6.87
CA ARG A 63 -9.00 -8.54 -7.22
C ARG A 63 -10.14 -8.78 -6.23
N ARG A 64 -10.16 -9.94 -5.55
CA ARG A 64 -11.15 -10.24 -4.50
C ARG A 64 -11.00 -9.33 -3.29
N LEU A 65 -9.87 -8.63 -3.15
CA LEU A 65 -9.67 -7.67 -2.06
C LEU A 65 -10.76 -6.57 -2.06
N LEU A 66 -11.30 -6.23 -3.24
CA LEU A 66 -12.40 -5.28 -3.40
C LEU A 66 -13.69 -5.73 -2.68
N GLU A 67 -13.93 -7.04 -2.58
CA GLU A 67 -15.08 -7.62 -1.85
C GLU A 67 -14.98 -7.34 -0.33
N TYR A 68 -13.77 -7.08 0.17
CA TYR A 68 -13.49 -6.75 1.57
C TYR A 68 -13.37 -5.23 1.80
N GLY A 69 -13.80 -4.41 0.84
CA GLY A 69 -13.67 -2.95 0.91
C GLY A 69 -12.20 -2.49 0.88
N CYS A 70 -11.28 -3.32 0.41
CA CYS A 70 -9.85 -3.05 0.42
C CYS A 70 -9.27 -2.96 -1.00
N GLY A 71 -8.23 -2.14 -1.17
CA GLY A 71 -7.56 -1.96 -2.47
C GLY A 71 -6.04 -1.89 -2.35
N ILE A 72 -5.36 -1.90 -3.49
CA ILE A 72 -3.90 -1.79 -3.62
C ILE A 72 -3.57 -0.68 -4.62
N THR A 73 -2.51 0.08 -4.33
CA THR A 73 -1.91 1.04 -5.25
C THR A 73 -0.42 1.15 -4.93
N ALA A 74 0.34 1.80 -5.82
CA ALA A 74 1.66 2.33 -5.50
C ALA A 74 1.71 3.86 -5.69
N VAL A 75 2.67 4.52 -5.02
CA VAL A 75 2.93 5.96 -5.25
C VAL A 75 3.65 6.19 -6.58
N VAL A 76 4.71 5.44 -6.83
CA VAL A 76 5.52 5.57 -8.06
C VAL A 76 5.23 4.38 -8.98
N ALA A 77 4.90 4.67 -10.24
CA ALA A 77 4.55 3.64 -11.23
C ALA A 77 5.77 2.83 -11.72
N ARG A 78 6.97 3.42 -11.67
CA ARG A 78 8.20 2.79 -12.17
C ARG A 78 8.59 1.60 -11.30
N ALA A 79 8.72 0.42 -11.91
CA ALA A 79 9.19 -0.76 -11.23
C ALA A 79 10.70 -0.69 -10.91
N THR A 80 11.10 -1.24 -9.77
CA THR A 80 12.51 -1.38 -9.36
C THR A 80 12.76 -2.74 -8.73
N GLN A 81 14.03 -3.15 -8.63
CA GLN A 81 14.39 -4.36 -7.89
C GLN A 81 14.20 -4.16 -6.40
N ARG A 82 14.58 -2.98 -5.89
CA ARG A 82 14.45 -2.62 -4.49
C ARG A 82 13.73 -1.28 -4.32
N ALA A 83 12.91 -1.19 -3.28
CA ALA A 83 12.16 0.03 -3.00
C ALA A 83 13.05 1.20 -2.53
N ASP A 84 14.27 0.92 -2.03
CA ASP A 84 15.26 1.94 -1.64
C ASP A 84 15.88 2.68 -2.84
N GLU A 85 15.71 2.15 -4.06
CA GLU A 85 16.10 2.82 -5.32
C GLU A 85 15.20 4.02 -5.69
N ILE A 86 14.00 4.12 -5.12
CA ILE A 86 13.12 5.27 -5.34
C ILE A 86 13.60 6.44 -4.49
N SER A 87 13.94 7.54 -5.15
CA SER A 87 14.42 8.77 -4.49
C SER A 87 13.28 9.56 -3.83
N ALA A 88 13.63 10.45 -2.89
CA ALA A 88 12.68 11.38 -2.29
C ALA A 88 12.06 12.35 -3.32
N GLU A 89 12.82 12.69 -4.37
CA GLU A 89 12.33 13.56 -5.45
C GLU A 89 11.30 12.84 -6.32
N GLU A 90 11.49 11.55 -6.63
CA GLU A 90 10.50 10.78 -7.38
C GLU A 90 9.15 10.71 -6.65
N PHE A 91 9.14 10.59 -5.31
CA PHE A 91 7.90 10.68 -4.53
C PHE A 91 7.26 12.07 -4.63
N ARG A 92 8.05 13.14 -4.53
CA ARG A 92 7.56 14.52 -4.65
C ARG A 92 6.93 14.77 -6.01
N LEU A 93 7.58 14.33 -7.08
CA LEU A 93 7.08 14.45 -8.45
C LEU A 93 5.83 13.61 -8.69
N ALA A 94 5.72 12.43 -8.07
CA ALA A 94 4.54 11.56 -8.19
C ALA A 94 3.31 12.07 -7.41
N ARG A 95 3.53 12.89 -6.37
CA ARG A 95 2.48 13.34 -5.44
C ARG A 95 1.22 13.90 -6.13
N PRO A 96 1.29 14.86 -7.08
CA PRO A 96 0.07 15.46 -7.63
C PRO A 96 -0.84 14.44 -8.33
N ALA A 97 -0.24 13.52 -9.10
CA ALA A 97 -0.97 12.46 -9.78
C ALA A 97 -1.54 11.43 -8.79
N PHE A 98 -0.75 11.07 -7.77
CA PHE A 98 -1.20 10.17 -6.72
C PHE A 98 -2.38 10.74 -5.92
N GLU A 99 -2.31 12.01 -5.50
CA GLU A 99 -3.41 12.67 -4.81
C GLU A 99 -4.66 12.79 -5.70
N ALA A 100 -4.51 13.12 -6.99
CA ALA A 100 -5.64 13.18 -7.92
C ALA A 100 -6.32 11.81 -8.06
N LYS A 101 -5.53 10.72 -8.10
CA LYS A 101 -6.04 9.35 -8.10
C LYS A 101 -6.82 9.05 -6.81
N MET A 102 -6.26 9.38 -5.66
CA MET A 102 -6.91 9.12 -4.36
C MET A 102 -8.18 9.95 -4.17
N ARG A 103 -8.19 11.24 -4.55
CA ARG A 103 -9.41 12.07 -4.56
C ARG A 103 -10.48 11.50 -5.48
N ARG A 104 -10.11 10.99 -6.66
CA ARG A 104 -11.04 10.37 -7.60
C ARG A 104 -11.70 9.11 -7.02
N TYR A 105 -10.92 8.20 -6.45
CA TYR A 105 -11.46 6.96 -5.90
C TYR A 105 -12.07 7.13 -4.50
N ALA A 106 -11.77 8.23 -3.82
CA ALA A 106 -12.31 8.62 -2.52
C ALA A 106 -12.29 7.49 -1.48
N PRO A 107 -11.15 6.82 -1.22
CA PRO A 107 -11.09 5.83 -0.15
C PRO A 107 -11.24 6.53 1.21
N ARG A 108 -11.78 5.84 2.21
CA ARG A 108 -11.88 6.37 3.58
C ARG A 108 -10.50 6.51 4.23
N THR A 109 -9.61 5.56 3.93
CA THR A 109 -8.26 5.49 4.50
C THR A 109 -7.22 5.10 3.44
N ILE A 110 -6.07 5.78 3.46
CA ILE A 110 -4.86 5.39 2.72
C ILE A 110 -3.83 4.87 3.72
N ALA A 111 -3.39 3.63 3.54
CA ALA A 111 -2.40 2.98 4.39
C ALA A 111 -1.04 2.87 3.67
N PHE A 112 -0.12 3.80 3.96
CA PHE A 112 1.23 3.81 3.42
C PHE A 112 2.09 2.70 4.04
N LEU A 113 2.64 1.82 3.20
CA LEU A 113 3.47 0.69 3.61
C LEU A 113 4.93 1.11 3.80
N GLY A 114 5.15 1.97 4.80
CA GLY A 114 6.43 2.53 5.20
C GLY A 114 6.39 4.06 5.23
N LYS A 115 7.30 4.66 6.00
CA LYS A 115 7.34 6.11 6.25
C LYS A 115 7.78 6.93 5.03
N ARG A 116 8.66 6.38 4.20
CA ARG A 116 9.44 7.12 3.18
C ARG A 116 8.56 7.88 2.20
N ALA A 117 7.53 7.22 1.65
CA ALA A 117 6.67 7.83 0.64
C ALA A 117 5.89 9.01 1.23
N LEU A 118 5.26 8.82 2.39
CA LEU A 118 4.50 9.88 3.05
C LEU A 118 5.41 11.04 3.45
N ALA A 119 6.53 10.77 4.12
CA ALA A 119 7.51 11.79 4.53
C ALA A 119 8.02 12.62 3.35
N ALA A 120 8.38 11.97 2.24
CA ALA A 120 8.86 12.66 1.04
C ALA A 120 7.76 13.50 0.37
N MET A 121 6.53 13.00 0.31
CA MET A 121 5.41 13.73 -0.28
C MET A 121 4.97 14.93 0.57
N THR A 122 4.94 14.79 1.90
CA THR A 122 4.50 15.88 2.80
C THR A 122 5.61 16.84 3.20
N GLY A 123 6.88 16.46 2.99
CA GLY A 123 8.03 17.22 3.49
C GLY A 123 8.24 17.09 5.00
N ALA A 124 7.53 16.17 5.67
CA ALA A 124 7.65 15.95 7.10
C ALA A 124 8.99 15.29 7.44
N SER A 125 9.71 15.85 8.41
CA SER A 125 10.99 15.33 8.90
C SER A 125 10.82 14.14 9.87
N ASP A 126 9.68 14.07 10.55
CA ASP A 126 9.31 12.96 11.42
C ASP A 126 7.90 12.46 11.10
N VAL A 127 7.79 11.16 10.82
CA VAL A 127 6.53 10.47 10.52
C VAL A 127 6.43 9.28 11.46
N GLY A 128 5.44 9.30 12.34
CA GLY A 128 5.13 8.22 13.27
C GLY A 128 4.56 6.97 12.57
N TRP A 129 4.53 5.85 13.30
CA TRP A 129 3.73 4.68 12.90
C TRP A 129 2.26 4.88 13.34
N GLY A 130 1.33 4.21 12.66
CA GLY A 130 -0.09 4.29 12.98
C GLY A 130 -0.81 5.44 12.27
N ARG A 131 -1.85 5.99 12.90
CA ARG A 131 -2.67 7.08 12.34
C ARG A 131 -1.83 8.36 12.21
N HIS A 132 -1.78 8.91 11.01
CA HIS A 132 -1.20 10.22 10.77
C HIS A 132 -2.17 11.32 11.28
N PRO A 133 -1.69 12.42 11.87
CA PRO A 133 -2.56 13.48 12.40
C PRO A 133 -3.42 14.12 11.31
N ASP A 134 -2.80 14.46 10.18
CA ASP A 134 -3.46 15.08 9.03
C ASP A 134 -3.98 14.05 8.04
N GLN A 135 -5.01 14.45 7.29
CA GLN A 135 -5.48 13.71 6.13
C GLN A 135 -4.49 13.81 4.97
N PHE A 136 -4.58 12.85 4.05
CA PHE A 136 -3.88 12.87 2.78
C PHE A 136 -4.90 12.68 1.67
N ALA A 137 -4.96 13.63 0.73
CA ALA A 137 -5.94 13.61 -0.36
C ALA A 137 -7.39 13.37 0.14
N GLU A 138 -7.79 14.09 1.20
CA GLU A 138 -9.12 14.04 1.86
C GLU A 138 -9.45 12.71 2.59
N ALA A 139 -8.56 11.72 2.51
CA ALA A 139 -8.68 10.45 3.24
C ALA A 139 -7.89 10.49 4.55
N ALA A 140 -8.29 9.67 5.53
CA ALA A 140 -7.43 9.40 6.68
C ALA A 140 -6.12 8.75 6.21
N ALA A 141 -4.97 9.18 6.75
CA ALA A 141 -3.68 8.60 6.41
C ALA A 141 -3.16 7.73 7.56
N TRP A 142 -2.62 6.57 7.21
CA TRP A 142 -1.97 5.65 8.14
C TRP A 142 -0.61 5.24 7.62
N VAL A 143 0.31 4.98 8.53
CA VAL A 143 1.66 4.51 8.22
C VAL A 143 1.87 3.15 8.88
N LEU A 144 2.01 2.13 8.05
CA LEU A 144 2.18 0.75 8.47
C LEU A 144 3.59 0.25 8.14
N PRO A 145 4.15 -0.67 8.95
CA PRO A 145 5.42 -1.30 8.61
C PRO A 145 5.32 -2.08 7.30
N ASN A 146 6.37 -1.98 6.48
CA ASN A 146 6.40 -2.59 5.16
C ASN A 146 6.49 -4.14 5.27
N PRO A 147 5.65 -4.90 4.55
CA PRO A 147 5.58 -6.35 4.68
C PRO A 147 6.64 -7.12 3.87
N SER A 148 7.48 -6.45 3.06
CA SER A 148 8.56 -7.07 2.29
C SER A 148 9.50 -7.87 3.19
N GLY A 149 9.85 -9.12 2.85
CA GLY A 149 10.76 -9.96 3.65
C GLY A 149 12.16 -9.36 3.89
N LEU A 150 12.54 -8.31 3.16
CA LEU A 150 13.75 -7.53 3.41
C LEU A 150 13.66 -6.67 4.68
N ASN A 151 12.45 -6.31 5.13
CA ASN A 151 12.22 -5.61 6.39
C ASN A 151 12.37 -6.59 7.56
N ARG A 152 13.59 -6.65 8.11
CA ARG A 152 13.97 -7.46 9.28
C ARG A 152 13.67 -6.79 10.61
N SER A 153 13.30 -5.52 10.62
CA SER A 153 12.99 -4.76 11.84
C SER A 153 11.60 -5.09 12.41
N PHE A 154 10.74 -5.77 11.63
CA PHE A 154 9.41 -6.17 12.05
C PHE A 154 9.22 -7.68 11.86
N THR A 155 8.86 -8.37 12.95
CA THR A 155 8.37 -9.75 12.93
C THR A 155 6.99 -9.82 12.28
N LEU A 156 6.53 -11.02 11.93
CA LEU A 156 5.16 -11.21 11.42
C LEU A 156 4.12 -10.71 12.43
N ASP A 157 4.27 -11.05 13.71
CA ASP A 157 3.34 -10.64 14.76
C ASP A 157 3.28 -9.12 14.93
N ALA A 158 4.43 -8.44 14.85
CA ALA A 158 4.47 -6.98 14.91
C ALA A 158 3.78 -6.33 13.70
N LEU A 159 3.89 -6.93 12.50
CA LEU A 159 3.12 -6.49 11.34
C LEU A 159 1.61 -6.69 11.60
N VAL A 160 1.21 -7.87 12.09
CA VAL A 160 -0.20 -8.18 12.37
C VAL A 160 -0.80 -7.21 13.38
N VAL A 161 -0.09 -6.89 14.47
CA VAL A 161 -0.52 -5.92 15.48
C VAL A 161 -0.78 -4.55 14.85
N ALA A 162 0.18 -4.01 14.10
CA ALA A 162 0.04 -2.70 13.47
C ALA A 162 -1.12 -2.64 12.45
N TYR A 163 -1.32 -3.71 11.68
CA TYR A 163 -2.40 -3.77 10.70
C TYR A 163 -3.76 -3.96 11.39
N ALA A 164 -3.81 -4.73 12.49
CA ALA A 164 -5.04 -4.92 13.28
C ALA A 164 -5.46 -3.63 14.02
N GLU A 165 -4.52 -2.77 14.41
CA GLU A 165 -4.83 -1.43 14.91
C GLU A 165 -5.58 -0.59 13.87
N LEU A 166 -5.07 -0.54 12.63
CA LEU A 166 -5.79 0.10 11.52
C LEU A 166 -7.16 -0.56 11.33
N ARG A 167 -7.23 -1.90 11.29
CA ARG A 167 -8.48 -2.63 11.05
C ARG A 167 -9.59 -2.26 12.05
N ARG A 168 -9.22 -2.08 13.32
CA ARG A 168 -10.13 -1.70 14.41
C ARG A 168 -10.56 -0.23 14.33
N ALA A 169 -9.71 0.63 13.79
CA ALA A 169 -9.97 2.06 13.68
C ALA A 169 -10.84 2.43 12.47
N VAL A 170 -10.86 1.62 11.41
CA VAL A 170 -11.68 1.88 10.21
C VAL A 170 -13.13 1.44 10.45
N PRO A 171 -14.12 2.36 10.41
CA PRO A 171 -15.52 2.01 10.52
C PRO A 171 -15.93 1.17 9.32
N ARG A 172 -16.60 0.04 9.55
CA ARG A 172 -17.22 -0.73 8.46
C ARG A 172 -18.40 0.08 7.90
N ALA A 173 -18.53 0.12 6.58
CA ALA A 173 -19.77 0.56 5.93
C ALA A 173 -20.92 -0.42 6.22
#